data_AF-A0AAV0NHK1-F1
#
_entry.id   AF-A0AAV0NHK1-F1
#
_cell.length_a   1.000
_cell.length_b   1.000
_cell.length_c   1.000
_cell.angle_alpha   90.00
_cell.angle_beta   90.00
_cell.angle_gamma   90.00
#
_symmetry.space_group_name_H-M   'P 1'
#
loop_
_entity.id
_entity.type
_entity.pdbx_description
1 polymer ?
#
loop_
_entity_poly.entity_id
_entity_poly.type
_entity_poly.pdbx_seq_one_letter_code
_entity_poly.pdbx_strand_id
1 'polypeptide(L)'
;QARILIRPHGIHTSWFRRYILPSTPTYKGRGAQSFVDLRTVNGVVCRNFQAACQKLGLLADDDEWILVIREVGQWGMSKLLRYLFVCMLMFCELADPRTLFEQTWDLLSEDITYQCQKEARFNNALLPPELPRELLLHELQRLLETYSSSLSHFGLPLPTFDASHLKLPSQVARETPLSSAQIERPPVFSDLNPQQATAFEKILSSVTGGTGTFYFLYGHGGTGKTFLYKTLVAAVSELNRKCVVVASSGIAATLLPNAVTAHSRFKIPLDIDQTCTQLAKTLAEADLIIWDEAPMIHRLSFEAVDRTLCDIMNVPFAGEGYRPFGGKTVLLGGYFRQTLPVVPNAGREESVDSSLTRSHLWNYCTVLHLSTNMRVTSDLPNQQLTFDGMSFADWTLSIGNGQIPTKSFNKNQPSDWISIPEPLLLQPGSHPTSTICDEIYTDFQAKSYRASYLTSRAIVTPTNKNVTDINKHMLQQVPGKVHTYFSADTIHSDSNDCARLDAEYPTEFLNTLSFSGFPDHDISLKIFAPIMLLRNLNPDIGLCNGTRIMVTYLSTYVIKGLIMGGTYDGSVVVIPRIIVNINDHNWPFVLKRRQFPNSSLLRHDDQQESRTNIGSCGRLPSEAGVQPWAIIGCCF
;
A
#
# COMPACT_ATOMS: atom_id res chain seq x y z
N GLN A 1 24.91 15.50 46.83
CA GLN A 1 24.43 14.51 45.84
C GLN A 1 25.42 14.50 44.68
N ALA A 2 26.26 13.47 44.60
CA ALA A 2 27.37 13.39 43.63
C ALA A 2 26.83 13.26 42.20
N ARG A 3 27.19 14.22 41.33
CA ARG A 3 26.99 14.10 39.87
C ARG A 3 28.11 13.25 39.32
N ILE A 4 27.80 12.02 38.91
CA ILE A 4 28.74 11.13 38.26
C ILE A 4 28.64 11.37 36.74
N LEU A 5 29.75 11.82 36.14
CA LEU A 5 29.97 11.92 34.70
C LEU A 5 30.67 10.63 34.24
N ILE A 6 30.09 9.91 33.28
CA ILE A 6 30.75 8.76 32.61
C ILE A 6 30.78 9.04 31.11
N ARG A 7 31.97 8.93 30.51
CA ARG A 7 32.22 8.83 29.06
C ARG A 7 32.60 7.37 28.74
N PRO A 8 31.78 6.62 27.99
CA PRO A 8 32.23 5.42 27.28
C PRO A 8 32.66 5.81 25.85
N HIS A 9 33.74 5.22 25.35
CA HIS A 9 34.08 5.33 23.93
C HIS A 9 33.03 4.59 23.10
N GLY A 10 32.49 5.27 22.08
CA GLY A 10 31.68 4.67 21.01
C GLY A 10 30.16 4.88 21.07
N ILE A 11 29.60 5.49 22.11
CA ILE A 11 28.16 5.81 22.18
C ILE A 11 27.99 7.25 22.69
N HIS A 12 27.32 8.09 21.89
CA HIS A 12 27.10 9.50 22.22
C HIS A 12 26.26 9.63 23.51
N THR A 13 26.76 10.42 24.46
CA THR A 13 26.25 10.58 25.85
C THR A 13 24.80 11.09 25.96
N SER A 14 24.16 11.45 24.84
CA SER A 14 22.78 11.93 24.76
C SER A 14 21.73 10.82 24.88
N TRP A 15 22.03 9.59 24.44
CA TRP A 15 21.07 8.47 24.43
C TRP A 15 20.63 8.03 25.84
N PHE A 16 21.57 8.02 26.78
CA PHE A 16 21.36 7.46 28.12
C PHE A 16 20.63 8.38 29.09
N ARG A 17 20.74 9.70 28.89
CA ARG A 17 20.20 10.69 29.83
C ARG A 17 18.74 11.05 29.58
N ARG A 18 18.20 10.76 28.39
CA ARG A 18 16.94 11.36 27.88
C ARG A 18 15.75 10.40 27.81
N TYR A 19 15.93 9.12 27.49
CA TYR A 19 14.80 8.18 27.33
C TYR A 19 14.27 7.56 28.62
N ILE A 20 15.06 7.67 29.68
CA ILE A 20 14.96 6.79 30.84
C ILE A 20 14.65 7.59 32.12
N LEU A 21 14.94 8.90 32.10
CA LEU A 21 14.61 9.89 33.11
C LEU A 21 14.24 11.17 32.31
N PRO A 22 12.99 11.65 32.12
CA PRO A 22 11.67 11.19 32.51
C PRO A 22 10.56 11.50 31.44
N SER A 23 10.10 10.56 30.59
CA SER A 23 8.83 10.76 29.80
C SER A 23 8.46 9.57 28.90
N THR A 24 7.99 8.46 29.48
CA THR A 24 7.26 7.41 28.73
C THR A 24 5.89 7.21 29.39
N PRO A 25 4.76 7.56 28.75
CA PRO A 25 3.42 7.43 29.33
C PRO A 25 2.91 5.99 29.46
N THR A 26 3.65 5.00 28.94
CA THR A 26 3.25 3.58 28.93
C THR A 26 3.70 2.79 30.16
N TYR A 27 4.51 3.37 31.06
CA TYR A 27 4.69 2.81 32.40
C TYR A 27 3.55 3.31 33.30
N LYS A 28 2.47 2.53 33.43
CA LYS A 28 1.52 2.64 34.56
C LYS A 28 2.15 2.09 35.87
N GLY A 29 3.42 2.38 36.07
CA GLY A 29 4.19 2.16 37.29
C GLY A 29 5.09 3.38 37.44
N ARG A 30 5.31 3.80 38.69
CA ARG A 30 6.16 4.94 39.07
C ARG A 30 7.39 5.02 38.15
N GLY A 31 7.67 6.21 37.61
CA GLY A 31 8.87 6.43 36.79
C GLY A 31 10.10 5.81 37.46
N ALA A 32 11.01 5.27 36.65
CA ALA A 32 12.13 4.47 37.15
C ALA A 32 12.84 5.16 38.33
N GLN A 33 12.86 4.49 39.47
CA GLN A 33 13.37 5.02 40.74
C GLN A 33 14.83 4.61 40.97
N SER A 34 15.36 3.71 40.13
CA SER A 34 16.73 3.20 40.23
C SER A 34 17.35 2.86 38.87
N PHE A 35 18.68 2.77 38.80
CA PHE A 35 19.40 2.24 37.64
C PHE A 35 19.04 0.78 37.31
N VAL A 36 18.54 0.03 38.29
CA VAL A 36 18.08 -1.35 38.10
C VAL A 36 16.74 -1.38 37.38
N ASP A 37 15.82 -0.47 37.73
CA ASP A 37 14.51 -0.34 37.07
C ASP A 37 14.67 -0.09 35.59
N LEU A 38 15.65 0.74 35.23
CA LEU A 38 16.02 1.11 33.86
C LEU A 38 16.63 -0.02 33.04
N ARG A 39 17.18 -1.04 33.71
CA ARG A 39 17.67 -2.25 33.08
C ARG A 39 16.62 -3.37 33.10
N THR A 40 15.49 -3.17 33.76
CA THR A 40 14.47 -4.22 33.94
C THR A 40 13.42 -4.14 32.84
N VAL A 41 13.42 -5.13 31.96
CA VAL A 41 12.45 -5.23 30.85
C VAL A 41 11.66 -6.52 30.99
N ASN A 42 10.34 -6.40 31.14
CA ASN A 42 9.40 -7.50 31.41
C ASN A 42 9.80 -8.32 32.65
N GLY A 43 10.20 -7.64 33.74
CA GLY A 43 10.57 -8.28 35.01
C GLY A 43 11.97 -8.90 35.04
N VAL A 44 12.76 -8.79 33.96
CA VAL A 44 14.12 -9.33 33.86
C VAL A 44 15.14 -8.19 33.81
N VAL A 45 16.11 -8.21 34.73
CA VAL A 45 17.23 -7.25 34.77
C VAL A 45 18.24 -7.59 33.67
N CYS A 46 18.33 -6.75 32.65
CA CYS A 46 19.27 -6.87 31.54
C CYS A 46 20.70 -6.55 32.00
N ARG A 47 21.71 -7.14 31.36
CA ARG A 47 23.15 -7.00 31.74
C ARG A 47 23.68 -5.55 31.71
N ASN A 48 23.14 -4.72 30.82
CA ASN A 48 23.46 -3.30 30.69
C ASN A 48 22.25 -2.60 30.04
N PHE A 49 22.29 -1.28 29.94
CA PHE A 49 21.17 -0.52 29.38
C PHE A 49 21.06 -0.70 27.87
N GLN A 50 22.17 -0.95 27.17
CA GLN A 50 22.14 -1.33 25.75
C GLN A 50 21.28 -2.59 25.54
N ALA A 51 21.47 -3.61 26.37
CA ALA A 51 20.66 -4.84 26.33
C ALA A 51 19.19 -4.59 26.70
N ALA A 52 18.91 -3.64 27.58
CA ALA A 52 17.53 -3.23 27.88
C ALA A 52 16.89 -2.51 26.68
N CYS A 53 17.60 -1.57 26.06
CA CYS A 53 17.16 -0.87 24.84
C CYS A 53 17.02 -1.81 23.64
N GLN A 54 17.93 -2.77 23.46
CA GLN A 54 17.82 -3.88 22.50
C GLN A 54 16.52 -4.65 22.77
N LYS A 55 16.28 -5.10 24.01
CA LYS A 55 15.08 -5.88 24.37
C LYS A 55 13.77 -5.09 24.23
N LEU A 56 13.81 -3.77 24.29
CA LEU A 56 12.70 -2.85 24.01
C LEU A 56 12.56 -2.51 22.52
N GLY A 57 13.47 -2.96 21.66
CA GLY A 57 13.52 -2.64 20.23
C GLY A 57 13.80 -1.17 19.94
N LEU A 58 14.64 -0.53 20.77
CA LEU A 58 15.04 0.88 20.67
C LEU A 58 16.40 1.08 20.00
N LEU A 59 17.16 0.02 19.73
CA LEU A 59 18.47 0.08 19.09
C LEU A 59 18.43 -0.57 17.70
N ALA A 60 19.20 -0.03 16.76
CA ALA A 60 19.46 -0.65 15.47
C ALA A 60 20.65 -1.60 15.65
N ASP A 61 20.37 -2.89 15.69
CA ASP A 61 21.37 -3.96 15.80
C ASP A 61 20.93 -5.11 14.89
N ASP A 62 21.86 -5.70 14.14
CA ASP A 62 21.55 -6.75 13.17
C ASP A 62 21.02 -8.03 13.83
N ASP A 63 21.31 -8.20 15.13
CA ASP A 63 20.72 -9.25 15.97
C ASP A 63 19.18 -9.22 15.98
N GLU A 64 18.57 -8.04 15.82
CA GLU A 64 17.11 -7.87 15.71
C GLU A 64 16.55 -8.69 14.55
N TRP A 65 17.18 -8.63 13.38
CA TRP A 65 16.69 -9.30 12.16
C TRP A 65 16.76 -10.82 12.29
N ILE A 66 17.82 -11.33 12.92
CA ILE A 66 17.96 -12.76 13.25
C ILE A 66 16.85 -13.18 14.21
N LEU A 67 16.57 -12.38 15.25
CA LEU A 67 15.49 -12.64 16.20
C LEU A 67 14.13 -12.66 15.50
N VAL A 68 13.88 -11.75 14.56
CA VAL A 68 12.62 -11.73 13.80
C VAL A 68 12.43 -13.01 13.00
N ILE A 69 13.43 -13.43 12.22
CA ILE A 69 13.34 -14.65 11.40
C ILE A 69 13.17 -15.89 12.28
N ARG A 70 13.90 -15.98 13.40
CA ARG A 70 13.76 -17.09 14.36
C ARG A 70 12.40 -17.09 15.05
N GLU A 71 11.89 -15.93 15.42
CA GLU A 71 10.57 -15.81 16.05
C GLU A 71 9.47 -16.27 15.08
N VAL A 72 9.49 -15.75 13.84
CA VAL A 72 8.52 -16.16 12.82
C VAL A 72 8.72 -17.64 12.46
N GLY A 73 9.95 -18.15 12.45
CA GLY A 73 10.24 -19.55 12.14
C GLY A 73 9.68 -20.56 13.15
N GLN A 74 9.29 -20.12 14.35
CA GLN A 74 8.62 -21.00 15.33
C GLN A 74 7.19 -21.37 14.94
N TRP A 75 6.53 -20.57 14.09
CA TRP A 75 5.10 -20.74 13.78
C TRP A 75 4.73 -20.46 12.32
N GLY A 76 5.63 -19.87 11.55
CA GLY A 76 5.45 -19.47 10.16
C GLY A 76 6.03 -20.50 9.20
N MET A 77 5.49 -20.57 7.99
CA MET A 77 6.03 -21.42 6.94
C MET A 77 7.30 -20.82 6.34
N SER A 78 8.24 -21.65 5.86
CA SER A 78 9.47 -21.19 5.19
C SER A 78 9.20 -20.27 4.00
N LYS A 79 8.09 -20.46 3.26
CA LYS A 79 7.65 -19.52 2.21
C LYS A 79 7.41 -18.11 2.75
N LEU A 80 6.75 -17.97 3.90
CA LEU A 80 6.53 -16.68 4.56
C LEU A 80 7.84 -16.06 5.00
N LEU A 81 8.76 -16.86 5.54
CA LEU A 81 10.09 -16.41 5.94
C LEU A 81 10.92 -15.90 4.75
N ARG A 82 10.85 -16.57 3.59
CA ARG A 82 11.53 -16.10 2.37
C ARG A 82 11.03 -14.73 1.93
N TYR A 83 9.71 -14.49 1.97
CA TYR A 83 9.16 -13.15 1.68
C TYR A 83 9.59 -12.12 2.72
N LEU A 84 9.58 -12.47 4.00
CA LEU A 84 10.04 -11.59 5.07
C LEU A 84 11.53 -11.24 4.92
N PHE A 85 12.37 -12.22 4.59
CA PHE A 85 13.80 -12.04 4.34
C PHE A 85 14.04 -11.08 3.17
N VAL A 86 13.31 -11.25 2.06
CA VAL A 86 13.37 -10.34 0.91
C VAL A 86 12.90 -8.92 1.29
N CYS A 87 11.82 -8.79 2.06
CA CYS A 87 11.39 -7.49 2.58
C CYS A 87 12.47 -6.83 3.45
N MET A 88 13.17 -7.60 4.29
CA MET A 88 14.26 -7.08 5.12
C MET A 88 15.42 -6.57 4.28
N LEU A 89 15.84 -7.32 3.26
CA LEU A 89 16.89 -6.88 2.34
C LEU A 89 16.52 -5.54 1.67
N MET A 90 15.27 -5.42 1.21
CA MET A 90 14.84 -4.27 0.43
C MET A 90 14.57 -3.01 1.26
N PHE A 91 14.14 -3.14 2.52
CA PHE A 91 13.55 -2.02 3.26
C PHE A 91 14.14 -1.77 4.65
N CYS A 92 14.99 -2.65 5.18
CA CYS A 92 15.48 -2.54 6.56
C CYS A 92 16.92 -2.03 6.71
N GLU A 93 17.64 -1.79 5.60
CA GLU A 93 19.07 -1.41 5.56
C GLU A 93 19.93 -2.25 6.51
N LEU A 94 20.03 -3.55 6.21
CA LEU A 94 20.85 -4.49 6.97
C LEU A 94 22.33 -4.10 6.89
N ALA A 95 23.07 -4.13 8.01
CA ALA A 95 24.50 -3.86 7.95
C ALA A 95 25.29 -5.05 7.38
N ASP A 96 24.89 -6.29 7.69
CA ASP A 96 25.45 -7.51 7.10
C ASP A 96 24.36 -8.52 6.67
N PRO A 97 23.81 -8.36 5.44
CA PRO A 97 22.88 -9.31 4.84
C PRO A 97 23.38 -10.76 4.80
N ARG A 98 24.69 -10.95 4.63
CA ARG A 98 25.30 -12.27 4.49
C ARG A 98 25.30 -13.01 5.83
N THR A 99 25.68 -12.36 6.92
CA THR A 99 25.59 -12.97 8.24
C THR A 99 24.15 -13.35 8.61
N LEU A 100 23.17 -12.50 8.29
CA LEU A 100 21.75 -12.84 8.48
C LEU A 100 21.36 -14.11 7.70
N PHE A 101 21.75 -14.21 6.42
CA PHE A 101 21.48 -15.38 5.59
C PHE A 101 22.12 -16.64 6.17
N GLU A 102 23.42 -16.62 6.46
CA GLU A 102 24.14 -17.81 6.97
C GLU A 102 23.58 -18.32 8.31
N GLN A 103 23.00 -17.44 9.13
CA GLN A 103 22.41 -17.80 10.42
C GLN A 103 20.95 -18.27 10.35
N THR A 104 20.27 -18.13 9.20
CA THR A 104 18.81 -18.35 9.11
C THR A 104 18.36 -19.14 7.89
N TRP A 105 19.25 -19.45 6.92
CA TRP A 105 18.88 -20.13 5.68
C TRP A 105 18.26 -21.52 5.89
N ASP A 106 18.57 -22.18 6.99
CA ASP A 106 17.99 -23.46 7.41
C ASP A 106 16.48 -23.32 7.61
N LEU A 107 16.03 -22.29 8.33
CA LEU A 107 14.61 -21.97 8.51
C LEU A 107 13.94 -21.58 7.17
N LEU A 108 14.66 -20.84 6.33
CA LEU A 108 14.17 -20.43 5.01
C LEU A 108 14.02 -21.59 4.02
N SER A 109 14.66 -22.74 4.26
CA SER A 109 14.74 -23.87 3.33
C SER A 109 14.14 -25.16 3.88
N GLU A 110 13.46 -25.15 5.02
CA GLU A 110 12.92 -26.38 5.64
C GLU A 110 11.97 -27.15 4.71
N ASP A 111 11.05 -26.44 4.02
CA ASP A 111 10.14 -27.03 3.03
C ASP A 111 10.87 -27.55 1.78
N ILE A 112 11.87 -26.82 1.29
CA ILE A 112 12.73 -27.23 0.16
C ILE A 112 13.50 -28.50 0.53
N THR A 113 14.08 -28.53 1.73
CA THR A 113 14.83 -29.67 2.27
C THR A 113 13.95 -30.90 2.37
N TYR A 114 12.73 -30.75 2.89
CA TYR A 114 11.75 -31.82 2.96
C TYR A 114 11.38 -32.36 1.57
N GLN A 115 11.16 -31.49 0.58
CA GLN A 115 10.86 -31.89 -0.80
C GLN A 115 12.03 -32.65 -1.44
N CYS A 116 13.25 -32.14 -1.32
CA CYS A 116 14.45 -32.82 -1.79
C CYS A 116 14.55 -34.23 -1.19
N GLN A 117 14.40 -34.35 0.13
CA GLN A 117 14.45 -35.65 0.81
C GLN A 117 13.34 -36.60 0.35
N LYS A 118 12.13 -36.09 0.09
CA LYS A 118 11.01 -36.88 -0.42
C LYS A 118 11.30 -37.43 -1.82
N GLU A 119 11.82 -36.60 -2.72
CA GLU A 119 12.20 -37.01 -4.07
C GLU A 119 13.38 -37.99 -4.09
N ALA A 120 14.39 -37.75 -3.24
CA ALA A 120 15.52 -38.67 -3.05
C ALA A 120 15.05 -40.08 -2.67
N ARG A 121 14.10 -40.16 -1.73
CA ARG A 121 13.50 -41.43 -1.28
C ARG A 121 12.69 -42.11 -2.38
N PHE A 122 11.95 -41.34 -3.18
CA PHE A 122 11.16 -41.89 -4.28
C PHE A 122 12.04 -42.44 -5.41
N ASN A 123 13.14 -41.74 -5.72
CA ASN A 123 14.04 -42.08 -6.82
C ASN A 123 15.24 -42.95 -6.40
N ASN A 124 15.35 -43.37 -5.13
CA ASN A 124 16.53 -44.04 -4.57
C ASN A 124 17.85 -43.32 -4.89
N ALA A 125 17.83 -41.99 -4.90
CA ALA A 125 18.96 -41.14 -5.28
C ALA A 125 19.63 -40.52 -4.04
N LEU A 126 20.95 -40.37 -4.09
CA LEU A 126 21.70 -39.60 -3.09
C LEU A 126 21.76 -38.15 -3.57
N LEU A 127 21.11 -37.23 -2.85
CA LEU A 127 21.15 -35.81 -3.20
C LEU A 127 22.36 -35.13 -2.55
N PRO A 128 23.02 -34.18 -3.25
CA PRO A 128 24.06 -33.35 -2.65
C PRO A 128 23.53 -32.60 -1.42
N PRO A 129 24.26 -32.55 -0.30
CA PRO A 129 23.82 -31.83 0.89
C PRO A 129 23.65 -30.32 0.66
N GLU A 130 24.30 -29.77 -0.36
CA GLU A 130 24.21 -28.35 -0.75
C GLU A 130 22.93 -28.02 -1.55
N LEU A 131 22.25 -29.02 -2.11
CA LEU A 131 21.13 -28.83 -3.03
C LEU A 131 19.99 -27.96 -2.46
N PRO A 132 19.50 -28.15 -1.22
CA PRO A 132 18.44 -27.29 -0.68
C PRO A 132 18.85 -25.82 -0.57
N ARG A 133 20.12 -25.57 -0.24
CA ARG A 133 20.67 -24.21 -0.12
C ARG A 133 20.76 -23.55 -1.51
N GLU A 134 21.17 -24.28 -2.53
CA GLU A 134 21.21 -23.81 -3.91
C GLU A 134 19.82 -23.49 -4.47
N LEU A 135 18.83 -24.36 -4.20
CA LEU A 135 17.44 -24.11 -4.57
C LEU A 135 16.83 -22.92 -3.84
N LEU A 136 17.19 -22.73 -2.56
CA LEU A 136 16.81 -21.53 -1.80
C LEU A 136 17.36 -20.26 -2.48
N LEU A 137 18.63 -20.26 -2.89
CA LEU A 137 19.23 -19.11 -3.56
C LEU A 137 18.51 -18.79 -4.87
N HIS A 138 18.18 -19.79 -5.70
CA HIS A 138 17.36 -19.58 -6.91
C HIS A 138 16.00 -18.94 -6.60
N GLU A 139 15.32 -19.42 -5.55
CA GLU A 139 14.03 -18.85 -5.14
C GLU A 139 14.16 -17.41 -4.63
N LEU A 140 15.20 -17.10 -3.85
CA LEU A 140 15.47 -15.74 -3.38
C LEU A 140 15.84 -14.79 -4.53
N GLN A 141 16.65 -15.23 -5.47
CA GLN A 141 17.00 -14.48 -6.68
C GLN A 141 15.73 -14.10 -7.46
N ARG A 142 14.83 -15.07 -7.69
CA ARG A 142 13.53 -14.86 -8.35
C ARG A 142 12.64 -13.86 -7.59
N LEU A 143 12.63 -13.93 -6.26
CA LEU A 143 11.88 -12.99 -5.43
C LEU A 143 12.48 -11.58 -5.43
N LEU A 144 13.80 -11.44 -5.55
CA LEU A 144 14.48 -10.14 -5.63
C LEU A 144 14.30 -9.47 -6.99
N GLU A 145 14.18 -10.25 -8.06
CA GLU A 145 13.92 -9.75 -9.41
C GLU A 145 12.61 -8.96 -9.52
N THR A 146 11.61 -9.26 -8.68
CA THR A 146 10.36 -8.48 -8.65
C THR A 146 10.57 -7.05 -8.13
N TYR A 147 11.66 -6.81 -7.39
CA TYR A 147 12.13 -5.49 -6.97
C TYR A 147 13.19 -4.91 -7.92
N SER A 148 13.46 -5.57 -9.05
CA SER A 148 14.60 -5.24 -9.93
C SER A 148 15.95 -5.30 -9.20
N SER A 149 16.08 -6.20 -8.23
CA SER A 149 17.31 -6.44 -7.46
C SER A 149 17.84 -7.86 -7.71
N SER A 150 18.94 -8.22 -7.04
CA SER A 150 19.56 -9.54 -7.16
C SER A 150 20.29 -9.92 -5.87
N LEU A 151 20.62 -11.20 -5.71
CA LEU A 151 21.46 -11.68 -4.62
C LEU A 151 22.82 -10.96 -4.58
N SER A 152 23.41 -10.72 -5.75
CA SER A 152 24.72 -10.05 -5.87
C SER A 152 24.72 -8.63 -5.32
N HIS A 153 23.59 -7.92 -5.43
CA HIS A 153 23.43 -6.57 -4.89
C HIS A 153 23.63 -6.52 -3.36
N PHE A 154 23.26 -7.60 -2.66
CA PHE A 154 23.37 -7.73 -1.21
C PHE A 154 24.61 -8.53 -0.77
N GLY A 155 25.52 -8.85 -1.69
CA GLY A 155 26.71 -9.67 -1.39
C GLY A 155 26.40 -11.11 -0.98
N LEU A 156 25.22 -11.61 -1.34
CA LEU A 156 24.81 -13.00 -1.08
C LEU A 156 25.41 -13.97 -2.12
N PRO A 157 25.63 -15.25 -1.77
CA PRO A 157 26.12 -16.25 -2.70
C PRO A 157 25.19 -16.39 -3.92
N LEU A 158 25.77 -16.50 -5.12
CA LEU A 158 25.01 -16.84 -6.32
C LEU A 158 24.84 -18.35 -6.43
N PRO A 159 23.72 -18.83 -7.02
CA PRO A 159 23.57 -20.25 -7.31
C PRO A 159 24.69 -20.76 -8.23
N THR A 160 25.20 -21.96 -7.96
CA THR A 160 26.39 -22.51 -8.62
C THR A 160 26.08 -23.40 -9.82
N PHE A 161 24.84 -23.87 -9.98
CA PHE A 161 24.39 -24.60 -11.15
C PHE A 161 23.00 -24.12 -11.62
N ASP A 162 22.71 -24.35 -12.90
CA ASP A 162 21.46 -23.95 -13.53
C ASP A 162 20.30 -24.85 -13.08
N ALA A 163 19.38 -24.28 -12.29
CA ALA A 163 18.17 -24.93 -11.80
C ALA A 163 16.92 -24.46 -12.56
N SER A 164 17.06 -23.78 -13.71
CA SER A 164 15.93 -23.24 -14.49
C SER A 164 14.89 -24.30 -14.89
N HIS A 165 15.29 -25.57 -14.97
CA HIS A 165 14.42 -26.71 -15.27
C HIS A 165 13.74 -27.35 -14.04
N LEU A 166 14.13 -26.98 -12.81
CA LEU A 166 13.59 -27.56 -11.59
C LEU A 166 12.31 -26.83 -11.17
N LYS A 167 11.22 -27.58 -10.99
CA LYS A 167 9.96 -27.05 -10.45
C LYS A 167 10.11 -26.75 -8.97
N LEU A 168 10.55 -25.54 -8.64
CA LEU A 168 10.68 -25.07 -7.26
C LEU A 168 9.31 -25.09 -6.53
N PRO A 169 9.28 -25.27 -5.20
CA PRO A 169 8.04 -25.29 -4.40
C PRO A 169 7.10 -24.10 -4.66
N SER A 170 7.66 -22.93 -4.97
CA SER A 170 6.91 -21.72 -5.32
C SER A 170 6.17 -21.83 -6.66
N GLN A 171 6.69 -22.60 -7.62
CA GLN A 171 6.03 -22.91 -8.89
C GLN A 171 4.89 -23.90 -8.70
N VAL A 172 5.07 -24.94 -7.86
CA VAL A 172 4.00 -25.88 -7.49
C VAL A 172 2.88 -25.17 -6.70
N ALA A 173 3.22 -24.18 -5.87
CA ALA A 173 2.27 -23.33 -5.15
C ALA A 173 1.63 -22.23 -6.01
N ARG A 174 2.19 -21.90 -7.19
CA ARG A 174 1.52 -21.10 -8.22
C ARG A 174 0.56 -21.94 -9.06
N GLU A 175 0.87 -23.24 -9.24
CA GLU A 175 0.00 -24.21 -9.92
C GLU A 175 -1.13 -24.75 -9.01
N THR A 176 -0.95 -24.75 -7.69
CA THR A 176 -2.05 -24.99 -6.73
C THR A 176 -2.76 -23.68 -6.46
N PRO A 177 -4.07 -23.57 -6.77
CA PRO A 177 -4.79 -22.34 -6.52
C PRO A 177 -4.75 -22.01 -5.02
N LEU A 178 -4.33 -20.79 -4.69
CA LEU A 178 -4.81 -20.12 -3.48
C LEU A 178 -6.33 -20.33 -3.44
N SER A 179 -6.82 -20.85 -2.30
CA SER A 179 -8.17 -21.37 -2.06
C SER A 179 -9.21 -21.05 -3.14
N SER A 180 -9.84 -22.11 -3.64
CA SER A 180 -10.91 -22.24 -4.64
C SER A 180 -12.16 -21.33 -4.49
N ALA A 181 -12.11 -20.25 -3.72
CA ALA A 181 -13.24 -19.38 -3.44
C ALA A 181 -13.46 -18.27 -4.49
N GLN A 182 -12.52 -17.94 -5.38
CA GLN A 182 -12.72 -16.85 -6.36
C GLN A 182 -11.71 -16.83 -7.53
N ILE A 183 -11.44 -17.97 -8.17
CA ILE A 183 -10.83 -17.91 -9.52
C ILE A 183 -11.94 -17.40 -10.45
N GLU A 184 -11.99 -16.09 -10.67
CA GLU A 184 -12.69 -15.52 -11.82
C GLU A 184 -12.21 -16.30 -13.06
N ARG A 185 -13.15 -16.94 -13.78
CA ARG A 185 -12.84 -17.48 -15.10
C ARG A 185 -12.15 -16.36 -15.91
N PRO A 186 -11.10 -16.67 -16.71
CA PRO A 186 -10.50 -15.66 -17.56
C PRO A 186 -11.63 -15.01 -18.37
N PRO A 187 -11.74 -13.66 -18.34
CA PRO A 187 -12.90 -12.98 -18.90
C PRO A 187 -12.97 -13.25 -20.40
N VAL A 188 -14.08 -13.81 -20.86
CA VAL A 188 -14.27 -14.18 -22.26
C VAL A 188 -14.80 -12.97 -23.01
N PHE A 189 -14.35 -12.76 -24.24
CA PHE A 189 -14.81 -11.66 -25.09
C PHE A 189 -16.35 -11.58 -25.21
N SER A 190 -17.04 -12.73 -25.21
CA SER A 190 -18.51 -12.83 -25.25
C SER A 190 -19.22 -12.13 -24.10
N ASP A 191 -18.53 -11.88 -22.99
CA ASP A 191 -19.12 -11.34 -21.76
C ASP A 191 -19.01 -9.81 -21.71
N LEU A 192 -18.35 -9.18 -22.69
CA LEU A 192 -18.25 -7.74 -22.80
C LEU A 192 -19.60 -7.13 -23.20
N ASN A 193 -19.99 -6.05 -22.51
CA ASN A 193 -21.13 -5.26 -22.96
C ASN A 193 -20.77 -4.50 -24.27
N PRO A 194 -21.76 -3.95 -25.01
CA PRO A 194 -21.49 -3.33 -26.32
C PRO A 194 -20.46 -2.20 -26.31
N GLN A 195 -20.43 -1.37 -25.25
CA GLN A 195 -19.44 -0.29 -25.11
C GLN A 195 -18.05 -0.85 -24.85
N GLN A 196 -17.94 -1.87 -23.99
CA GLN A 196 -16.69 -2.56 -23.71
C GLN A 196 -16.17 -3.30 -24.95
N ALA A 197 -17.04 -3.98 -25.71
CA ALA A 197 -16.68 -4.67 -26.95
C ALA A 197 -16.15 -3.68 -28.00
N THR A 198 -16.84 -2.54 -28.18
CA THR A 198 -16.37 -1.48 -29.09
C THR A 198 -15.00 -0.93 -28.67
N ALA A 199 -14.80 -0.70 -27.37
CA ALA A 199 -13.51 -0.24 -26.86
C ALA A 199 -12.42 -1.30 -27.07
N PHE A 200 -12.72 -2.56 -26.76
CA PHE A 200 -11.83 -3.71 -26.95
C PHE A 200 -11.36 -3.81 -28.41
N GLU A 201 -12.28 -3.79 -29.37
CA GLU A 201 -11.97 -3.90 -30.80
C GLU A 201 -11.08 -2.76 -31.29
N LYS A 202 -11.38 -1.51 -30.89
CA LYS A 202 -10.55 -0.34 -31.26
C LYS A 202 -9.14 -0.43 -30.70
N ILE A 203 -9.00 -0.84 -29.45
CA ILE A 203 -7.69 -0.95 -28.80
C ILE A 203 -6.90 -2.12 -29.42
N LEU A 204 -7.53 -3.28 -29.56
CA LEU A 204 -6.89 -4.47 -30.13
C LEU A 204 -6.48 -4.27 -31.59
N SER A 205 -7.29 -3.57 -32.39
CA SER A 205 -6.93 -3.21 -33.78
C SER A 205 -5.75 -2.23 -33.85
N SER A 206 -5.66 -1.27 -32.92
CA SER A 206 -4.50 -0.39 -32.81
C SER A 206 -3.23 -1.17 -32.46
N VAL A 207 -3.33 -2.13 -31.52
CA VAL A 207 -2.24 -3.03 -31.19
C VAL A 207 -1.86 -3.83 -32.43
N THR A 208 -2.78 -4.59 -33.01
CA THR A 208 -2.47 -5.50 -34.14
C THR A 208 -1.93 -4.78 -35.36
N GLY A 209 -2.50 -3.62 -35.69
CA GLY A 209 -2.07 -2.76 -36.79
C GLY A 209 -0.83 -1.89 -36.50
N GLY A 210 -0.37 -1.84 -35.25
CA GLY A 210 0.79 -1.02 -34.86
C GLY A 210 0.58 0.48 -35.07
N THR A 211 -0.66 0.97 -34.93
CA THR A 211 -1.00 2.37 -35.22
C THR A 211 -0.48 3.33 -34.15
N GLY A 212 -0.24 2.83 -32.93
CA GLY A 212 0.30 3.63 -31.83
C GLY A 212 -0.70 4.65 -31.27
N THR A 213 -1.99 4.30 -31.23
CA THR A 213 -3.02 5.25 -30.82
C THR A 213 -3.05 5.44 -29.31
N PHE A 214 -3.19 6.68 -28.87
CA PHE A 214 -3.40 7.04 -27.47
C PHE A 214 -4.91 7.09 -27.15
N TYR A 215 -5.36 6.23 -26.23
CA TYR A 215 -6.73 6.14 -25.76
C TYR A 215 -6.87 6.54 -24.28
N PHE A 216 -8.05 7.07 -23.93
CA PHE A 216 -8.49 7.18 -22.54
C PHE A 216 -9.84 6.50 -22.35
N LEU A 217 -9.91 5.50 -21.46
CA LEU A 217 -11.15 4.82 -21.08
C LEU A 217 -11.81 5.54 -19.89
N TYR A 218 -12.82 6.33 -20.19
CA TYR A 218 -13.60 7.08 -19.21
C TYR A 218 -14.79 6.27 -18.72
N GLY A 219 -14.85 5.99 -17.43
CA GLY A 219 -16.02 5.34 -16.83
C GLY A 219 -15.98 5.39 -15.30
N HIS A 220 -17.13 5.56 -14.66
CA HIS A 220 -17.23 5.58 -13.20
C HIS A 220 -17.06 4.17 -12.60
N GLY A 221 -17.04 4.08 -11.26
CA GLY A 221 -17.00 2.79 -10.56
C GLY A 221 -18.17 1.88 -10.97
N GLY A 222 -17.88 0.61 -11.27
CA GLY A 222 -18.89 -0.37 -11.66
C GLY A 222 -19.16 -0.49 -13.16
N THR A 223 -18.51 0.31 -14.00
CA THR A 223 -18.63 0.21 -15.48
C THR A 223 -17.82 -0.93 -16.12
N GLY A 224 -17.10 -1.71 -15.30
CA GLY A 224 -16.32 -2.87 -15.77
C GLY A 224 -14.99 -2.54 -16.46
N LYS A 225 -14.38 -1.37 -16.19
CA LYS A 225 -13.04 -1.01 -16.69
C LYS A 225 -12.00 -2.12 -16.44
N THR A 226 -11.90 -2.58 -15.19
CA THR A 226 -10.97 -3.64 -14.79
C THR A 226 -11.21 -4.95 -15.54
N PHE A 227 -12.49 -5.30 -15.78
CA PHE A 227 -12.86 -6.47 -16.56
C PHE A 227 -12.33 -6.34 -18.01
N LEU A 228 -12.57 -5.20 -18.65
CA LEU A 228 -12.06 -4.92 -19.99
C LEU A 228 -10.53 -4.95 -20.07
N TYR A 229 -9.81 -4.39 -19.08
CA TYR A 229 -8.35 -4.48 -19.04
C TYR A 229 -7.86 -5.93 -18.96
N LYS A 230 -8.48 -6.75 -18.10
CA LYS A 230 -8.14 -8.18 -17.98
C LYS A 230 -8.37 -8.92 -19.30
N THR A 231 -9.49 -8.66 -19.99
CA THR A 231 -9.77 -9.25 -21.32
C THR A 231 -8.74 -8.82 -22.36
N LEU A 232 -8.36 -7.54 -22.40
CA LEU A 232 -7.33 -7.03 -23.32
C LEU A 232 -5.97 -7.70 -23.06
N VAL A 233 -5.55 -7.80 -21.80
CA VAL A 233 -4.29 -8.46 -21.44
C VAL A 233 -4.28 -9.91 -21.89
N ALA A 234 -5.37 -10.64 -21.68
CA ALA A 234 -5.50 -12.03 -22.14
C ALA A 234 -5.39 -12.13 -23.66
N ALA A 235 -6.15 -11.33 -24.41
CA ALA A 235 -6.15 -11.35 -25.87
C ALA A 235 -4.80 -10.94 -26.48
N VAL A 236 -4.13 -9.92 -25.93
CA VAL A 236 -2.79 -9.51 -26.38
C VAL A 236 -1.76 -10.61 -26.12
N SER A 237 -1.88 -11.31 -24.99
CA SER A 237 -1.00 -12.43 -24.65
C SER A 237 -1.21 -13.63 -25.59
N GLU A 238 -2.46 -13.94 -25.96
CA GLU A 238 -2.78 -14.99 -26.95
C GLU A 238 -2.17 -14.70 -28.33
N LEU A 239 -2.00 -13.42 -28.67
CA LEU A 239 -1.34 -12.98 -29.90
C LEU A 239 0.21 -12.97 -29.80
N ASN A 240 0.78 -13.48 -28.71
CA ASN A 240 2.22 -13.41 -28.39
C ASN A 240 2.79 -11.98 -28.39
N ARG A 241 1.95 -11.00 -28.05
CA ARG A 241 2.33 -9.59 -27.93
C ARG A 241 2.52 -9.21 -26.48
N LYS A 242 3.28 -8.14 -26.23
CA LYS A 242 3.64 -7.75 -24.86
C LYS A 242 2.77 -6.61 -24.37
N CYS A 243 2.14 -6.83 -23.21
CA CYS A 243 1.38 -5.81 -22.50
C CYS A 243 2.14 -5.38 -21.24
N VAL A 244 2.29 -4.07 -21.04
CA VAL A 244 2.76 -3.48 -19.78
C VAL A 244 1.55 -2.91 -19.07
N VAL A 245 1.25 -3.42 -17.87
CA VAL A 245 0.11 -2.96 -17.08
C VAL A 245 0.62 -2.26 -15.83
N VAL A 246 0.12 -1.06 -15.59
CA VAL A 246 0.43 -0.26 -14.41
C VAL A 246 -0.82 0.35 -13.83
N ALA A 247 -0.73 0.79 -12.57
CA ALA A 247 -1.76 1.61 -11.95
C ALA A 247 -1.13 2.77 -11.18
N SER A 248 -1.91 3.80 -10.92
CA SER A 248 -1.46 4.96 -10.13
C SER A 248 -1.22 4.63 -8.65
N SER A 249 -1.88 3.59 -8.12
CA SER A 249 -1.74 3.16 -6.73
C SER A 249 -1.44 1.66 -6.59
N GLY A 250 -0.92 1.28 -5.42
CA GLY A 250 -0.58 -0.11 -5.09
C GLY A 250 -1.81 -1.03 -5.07
N ILE A 251 -2.91 -0.63 -4.43
CA ILE A 251 -4.18 -1.38 -4.42
C ILE A 251 -4.67 -1.59 -5.86
N ALA A 252 -4.75 -0.53 -6.67
CA ALA A 252 -5.28 -0.66 -8.03
C ALA A 252 -4.43 -1.61 -8.88
N ALA A 253 -3.11 -1.64 -8.66
CA ALA A 253 -2.23 -2.62 -9.32
C ALA A 253 -2.57 -4.07 -8.94
N THR A 254 -2.93 -4.36 -7.68
CA THR A 254 -3.29 -5.75 -7.27
C THR A 254 -4.53 -6.30 -7.96
N LEU A 255 -5.39 -5.44 -8.51
CA LEU A 255 -6.60 -5.83 -9.22
C LEU A 255 -6.32 -6.30 -10.66
N LEU A 256 -5.12 -6.04 -11.16
CA LEU A 256 -4.73 -6.30 -12.55
C LEU A 256 -3.57 -7.32 -12.63
N PRO A 257 -3.60 -8.21 -13.64
CA PRO A 257 -2.60 -9.25 -13.76
C PRO A 257 -1.20 -8.67 -14.02
N ASN A 258 -0.23 -9.05 -13.20
CA ASN A 258 1.18 -8.62 -13.28
C ASN A 258 1.39 -7.10 -13.25
N ALA A 259 0.40 -6.33 -12.78
CA ALA A 259 0.51 -4.89 -12.71
C ALA A 259 1.33 -4.46 -11.49
N VAL A 260 2.02 -3.34 -11.65
CA VAL A 260 2.77 -2.67 -10.57
C VAL A 260 2.42 -1.17 -10.61
N THR A 261 2.91 -0.39 -9.65
CA THR A 261 2.66 1.05 -9.71
C THR A 261 3.40 1.69 -10.89
N ALA A 262 2.82 2.70 -11.52
CA ALA A 262 3.45 3.42 -12.62
C ALA A 262 4.80 4.02 -12.20
N HIS A 263 4.86 4.57 -10.99
CA HIS A 263 6.10 5.06 -10.38
C HIS A 263 7.18 3.96 -10.28
N SER A 264 6.84 2.73 -9.90
CA SER A 264 7.83 1.66 -9.79
C SER A 264 8.26 1.11 -11.15
N ARG A 265 7.32 0.99 -12.11
CA ARG A 265 7.59 0.47 -13.46
C ARG A 265 8.42 1.43 -14.29
N PHE A 266 8.02 2.70 -14.32
CA PHE A 266 8.67 3.70 -15.16
C PHE A 266 9.78 4.43 -14.42
N LYS A 267 9.92 4.28 -13.09
CA LYS A 267 10.88 5.08 -12.29
C LYS A 267 10.67 6.57 -12.53
N ILE A 268 9.41 7.00 -12.44
CA ILE A 268 8.99 8.39 -12.63
C ILE A 268 9.74 9.24 -11.61
N PRO A 269 10.57 10.21 -12.04
CA PRO A 269 11.32 11.04 -11.12
C PRO A 269 10.40 11.96 -10.33
N LEU A 270 10.80 12.27 -9.10
CA LEU A 270 10.12 13.28 -8.28
C LEU A 270 10.41 14.70 -8.80
N ASP A 271 11.57 14.88 -9.47
CA ASP A 271 11.94 16.12 -10.14
C ASP A 271 11.53 16.12 -11.61
N ILE A 272 10.85 17.19 -12.02
CA ILE A 272 10.08 17.34 -13.26
C ILE A 272 10.95 17.33 -14.54
N ASP A 273 12.24 17.66 -14.43
CA ASP A 273 13.14 17.79 -15.57
C ASP A 273 13.91 16.51 -15.94
N GLN A 274 13.72 15.42 -15.19
CA GLN A 274 14.46 14.19 -15.41
C GLN A 274 13.69 13.21 -16.31
N THR A 275 14.43 12.49 -17.14
CA THR A 275 13.95 11.32 -17.88
C THR A 275 13.81 10.11 -16.96
N CYS A 276 12.85 9.24 -17.23
CA CYS A 276 12.66 8.00 -16.49
C CYS A 276 13.85 7.06 -16.70
N THR A 277 14.56 6.66 -15.64
CA THR A 277 15.74 5.80 -15.75
C THR A 277 15.42 4.33 -15.45
N GLN A 278 15.64 3.48 -16.47
CA GLN A 278 15.58 2.00 -16.49
C GLN A 278 14.24 1.33 -16.91
N LEU A 279 14.37 0.15 -17.52
CA LEU A 279 13.38 -0.64 -18.32
C LEU A 279 13.21 -0.32 -19.82
N ALA A 280 14.20 0.33 -20.46
CA ALA A 280 14.16 0.64 -21.90
C ALA A 280 13.80 -0.56 -22.79
N LYS A 281 14.38 -1.74 -22.55
CA LYS A 281 14.11 -2.94 -23.35
C LYS A 281 12.66 -3.42 -23.24
N THR A 282 12.13 -3.54 -22.02
CA THR A 282 10.75 -3.98 -21.80
C THR A 282 9.73 -3.01 -22.38
N LEU A 283 10.00 -1.71 -22.27
CA LEU A 283 9.15 -0.66 -22.83
C LEU A 283 9.24 -0.62 -24.36
N ALA A 284 10.44 -0.82 -24.93
CA ALA A 284 10.65 -0.92 -26.37
C ALA A 284 9.89 -2.10 -26.98
N GLU A 285 9.83 -3.23 -26.28
CA GLU A 285 9.15 -4.44 -26.75
C GLU A 285 7.64 -4.45 -26.45
N ALA A 286 7.12 -3.49 -25.67
CA ALA A 286 5.70 -3.42 -25.35
C ALA A 286 4.87 -3.02 -26.58
N ASP A 287 3.76 -3.71 -26.82
CA ASP A 287 2.78 -3.39 -27.85
C ASP A 287 1.59 -2.60 -27.29
N LEU A 288 1.26 -2.82 -26.03
CA LEU A 288 0.19 -2.15 -25.31
C LEU A 288 0.67 -1.72 -23.92
N ILE A 289 0.40 -0.47 -23.56
CA ILE A 289 0.60 0.05 -22.20
C ILE A 289 -0.77 0.41 -21.61
N ILE A 290 -1.17 -0.25 -20.53
CA ILE A 290 -2.40 0.06 -19.78
C ILE A 290 -2.02 0.75 -18.47
N TRP A 291 -2.64 1.89 -18.18
CA TRP A 291 -2.44 2.63 -16.94
C TRP A 291 -3.78 2.98 -16.29
N ASP A 292 -4.10 2.31 -15.19
CA ASP A 292 -5.34 2.52 -14.44
C ASP A 292 -5.24 3.63 -13.38
N GLU A 293 -6.36 4.26 -13.07
CA GLU A 293 -6.48 5.41 -12.15
C GLU A 293 -5.61 6.62 -12.56
N ALA A 294 -5.45 6.85 -13.87
CA ALA A 294 -4.62 7.91 -14.43
C ALA A 294 -4.99 9.34 -13.95
N PRO A 295 -6.27 9.73 -13.76
CA PRO A 295 -6.62 11.09 -13.33
C PRO A 295 -6.04 11.56 -12.00
N MET A 296 -5.61 10.64 -11.12
CA MET A 296 -5.07 10.97 -9.81
C MET A 296 -3.60 11.45 -9.84
N ILE A 297 -2.94 11.35 -11.00
CA ILE A 297 -1.52 11.67 -11.16
C ILE A 297 -1.33 13.00 -11.89
N HIS A 298 -0.30 13.73 -11.48
CA HIS A 298 0.10 15.00 -12.10
C HIS A 298 0.46 14.81 -13.58
N ARG A 299 0.01 15.73 -14.46
CA ARG A 299 0.21 15.66 -15.91
C ARG A 299 1.67 15.40 -16.32
N LEU A 300 2.60 16.05 -15.63
CA LEU A 300 4.04 15.97 -15.87
C LEU A 300 4.59 14.54 -15.78
N SER A 301 3.98 13.66 -14.97
CA SER A 301 4.38 12.26 -14.92
C SER A 301 4.13 11.53 -16.24
N PHE A 302 3.02 11.84 -16.92
CA PHE A 302 2.72 11.28 -18.24
C PHE A 302 3.64 11.86 -19.32
N GLU A 303 3.94 13.16 -19.24
CA GLU A 303 4.85 13.84 -20.16
C GLU A 303 6.30 13.36 -20.01
N ALA A 304 6.74 13.03 -18.79
CA ALA A 304 8.04 12.41 -18.55
C ALA A 304 8.13 10.99 -19.16
N VAL A 305 7.06 10.20 -19.04
CA VAL A 305 6.97 8.87 -19.67
C VAL A 305 6.94 8.99 -21.20
N ASP A 306 6.22 9.98 -21.74
CA ASP A 306 6.20 10.26 -23.19
C ASP A 306 7.60 10.59 -23.73
N ARG A 307 8.32 11.53 -23.11
CA ARG A 307 9.72 11.85 -23.45
C ARG A 307 10.57 10.59 -23.50
N THR A 308 10.49 9.78 -22.45
CA THR A 308 11.29 8.56 -22.32
C THR A 308 10.96 7.54 -23.42
N LEU A 309 9.69 7.36 -23.76
CA LEU A 309 9.28 6.44 -24.83
C LEU A 309 9.66 6.99 -26.22
N CYS A 310 9.57 8.29 -26.46
CA CYS A 310 10.07 8.91 -27.67
C CYS A 310 11.57 8.66 -27.84
N ASP A 311 12.36 8.85 -26.79
CA ASP A 311 13.80 8.59 -26.79
C ASP A 311 14.11 7.10 -27.07
N ILE A 312 13.43 6.18 -26.38
CA ILE A 312 13.60 4.73 -26.57
C ILE A 312 13.25 4.29 -28.00
N MET A 313 12.19 4.86 -28.56
CA MET A 313 11.66 4.50 -29.88
C MET A 313 12.29 5.31 -31.02
N ASN A 314 13.22 6.22 -30.71
CA ASN A 314 13.85 7.14 -31.65
C ASN A 314 12.82 7.96 -32.46
N VAL A 315 11.79 8.45 -31.78
CA VAL A 315 10.74 9.31 -32.34
C VAL A 315 11.00 10.76 -31.90
N PRO A 316 10.86 11.77 -32.79
CA PRO A 316 11.00 13.16 -32.38
C PRO A 316 10.01 13.51 -31.28
N PHE A 317 10.45 14.20 -30.22
CA PHE A 317 9.59 14.60 -29.10
C PHE A 317 8.64 15.77 -29.43
N ALA A 318 8.86 16.47 -30.55
CA ALA A 318 7.96 17.53 -31.02
C ALA A 318 8.10 17.73 -32.53
N GLY A 319 7.11 18.40 -33.12
CA GLY A 319 7.12 18.79 -34.53
C GLY A 319 6.70 17.67 -35.48
N GLU A 320 7.20 17.73 -36.72
CA GLU A 320 6.85 16.76 -37.76
C GLU A 320 7.38 15.36 -37.41
N GLY A 321 6.50 14.36 -37.45
CA GLY A 321 6.84 12.99 -37.08
C GLY A 321 6.68 12.65 -35.59
N TYR A 322 6.31 13.62 -34.73
CA TYR A 322 5.94 13.33 -33.34
C TYR A 322 4.79 12.33 -33.26
N ARG A 323 4.97 11.33 -32.39
CA ARG A 323 3.93 10.35 -32.05
C ARG A 323 3.91 10.21 -30.53
N PRO A 324 2.77 10.48 -29.87
CA PRO A 324 2.65 10.28 -28.43
C PRO A 324 3.12 8.89 -28.01
N PHE A 325 3.79 8.86 -26.87
CA PHE A 325 4.40 7.70 -26.24
C PHE A 325 5.32 6.91 -27.18
N GLY A 326 6.08 7.60 -28.03
CA GLY A 326 6.96 6.97 -29.02
C GLY A 326 6.21 6.09 -30.04
N GLY A 327 4.93 6.37 -30.28
CA GLY A 327 4.08 5.57 -31.17
C GLY A 327 3.63 4.24 -30.57
N LYS A 328 3.67 4.07 -29.25
CA LYS A 328 3.07 2.92 -28.56
C LYS A 328 1.56 3.08 -28.44
N THR A 329 0.82 1.97 -28.54
CA THR A 329 -0.60 1.99 -28.19
C THR A 329 -0.71 2.10 -26.66
N VAL A 330 -1.31 3.20 -26.19
CA VAL A 330 -1.46 3.50 -24.77
C VAL A 330 -2.93 3.62 -24.41
N LEU A 331 -3.35 2.95 -23.35
CA LEU A 331 -4.67 3.01 -22.78
C LEU A 331 -4.56 3.55 -21.34
N LEU A 332 -4.89 4.82 -21.17
CA LEU A 332 -5.11 5.38 -19.84
C LEU A 332 -6.55 5.13 -19.40
N GLY A 333 -6.78 4.99 -18.10
CA GLY A 333 -8.06 4.63 -17.55
C GLY A 333 -8.39 5.37 -16.26
N GLY A 334 -9.66 5.69 -16.03
CA GLY A 334 -10.10 6.26 -14.75
C GLY A 334 -11.38 7.06 -14.83
N TYR A 335 -11.63 7.87 -13.81
CA TYR A 335 -12.79 8.75 -13.74
C TYR A 335 -12.41 10.14 -13.21
N PHE A 336 -12.53 11.18 -14.04
CA PHE A 336 -12.15 12.55 -13.65
C PHE A 336 -12.98 13.17 -12.51
N ARG A 337 -14.07 12.52 -12.08
CA ARG A 337 -14.85 12.96 -10.92
C ARG A 337 -14.48 12.25 -9.63
N GLN A 338 -13.35 11.54 -9.64
CA GLN A 338 -12.62 11.21 -8.42
C GLN A 338 -11.82 12.43 -7.95
N THR A 339 -10.82 12.20 -7.10
CA THR A 339 -9.91 13.24 -6.62
C THR A 339 -8.98 13.72 -7.74
N LEU A 340 -8.75 15.03 -7.77
CA LEU A 340 -7.71 15.65 -8.59
C LEU A 340 -6.31 15.28 -8.07
N PRO A 341 -5.24 15.45 -8.87
CA PRO A 341 -3.88 15.30 -8.38
C PRO A 341 -3.64 16.16 -7.14
N VAL A 342 -2.97 15.60 -6.14
CA VAL A 342 -2.65 16.32 -4.91
C VAL A 342 -1.46 17.23 -5.17
N VAL A 343 -1.69 18.54 -5.22
CA VAL A 343 -0.64 19.55 -5.35
C VAL A 343 -0.58 20.36 -4.04
N PRO A 344 0.49 20.21 -3.24
CA PRO A 344 0.60 20.91 -1.95
C PRO A 344 0.53 22.43 -2.12
N ASN A 345 -0.23 23.09 -1.25
CA ASN A 345 -0.41 24.55 -1.22
C ASN A 345 -0.99 25.18 -2.50
N ALA A 346 -1.53 24.36 -3.42
CA ALA A 346 -2.03 24.86 -4.69
C ALA A 346 -3.44 25.43 -4.59
N GLY A 347 -3.69 26.47 -5.37
CA GLY A 347 -5.04 26.98 -5.62
C GLY A 347 -5.88 26.05 -6.49
N ARG A 348 -7.15 26.40 -6.70
CA ARG A 348 -8.05 25.68 -7.62
C ARG A 348 -7.51 25.65 -9.05
N GLU A 349 -6.97 26.77 -9.52
CA GLU A 349 -6.47 26.91 -10.89
C GLU A 349 -5.25 26.03 -11.12
N GLU A 350 -4.27 26.06 -10.22
CA GLU A 350 -3.07 25.21 -10.26
C GLU A 350 -3.41 23.72 -10.15
N SER A 351 -4.36 23.35 -9.28
CA SER A 351 -4.83 21.97 -9.18
C SER A 351 -5.47 21.49 -10.50
N VAL A 352 -6.24 22.34 -11.18
CA VAL A 352 -6.78 22.03 -12.50
C VAL A 352 -5.68 21.99 -13.56
N ASP A 353 -4.71 22.89 -13.51
CA ASP A 353 -3.56 22.91 -14.42
C ASP A 353 -2.70 21.65 -14.30
N SER A 354 -2.62 21.05 -13.11
CA SER A 354 -1.92 19.79 -12.89
C SER A 354 -2.60 18.56 -13.51
N SER A 355 -3.85 18.68 -13.98
CA SER A 355 -4.64 17.55 -14.45
C SER A 355 -4.20 17.04 -15.82
N LEU A 356 -4.35 15.73 -16.06
CA LEU A 356 -4.03 15.09 -17.34
C LEU A 356 -4.66 15.78 -18.56
N THR A 357 -5.89 16.30 -18.42
CA THR A 357 -6.59 17.03 -19.50
C THR A 357 -5.95 18.35 -19.90
N ARG A 358 -4.99 18.85 -19.11
CA ARG A 358 -4.17 20.04 -19.40
C ARG A 358 -2.80 19.70 -19.99
N SER A 359 -2.49 18.41 -20.14
CA SER A 359 -1.30 17.99 -20.87
C SER A 359 -1.45 18.24 -22.37
N HIS A 360 -0.33 18.55 -23.03
CA HIS A 360 -0.28 18.61 -24.50
C HIS A 360 -0.62 17.25 -25.15
N LEU A 361 -0.37 16.14 -24.45
CA LEU A 361 -0.72 14.79 -24.86
C LEU A 361 -2.22 14.62 -25.09
N TRP A 362 -3.05 15.35 -24.33
CA TRP A 362 -4.51 15.22 -24.39
C TRP A 362 -5.08 15.54 -25.78
N ASN A 363 -4.38 16.39 -26.56
CA ASN A 363 -4.77 16.73 -27.93
C ASN A 363 -4.73 15.53 -28.90
N TYR A 364 -4.00 14.48 -28.55
CA TYR A 364 -3.88 13.25 -29.35
C TYR A 364 -4.76 12.11 -28.81
N CYS A 365 -5.45 12.34 -27.69
CA CYS A 365 -6.17 11.31 -26.98
C CYS A 365 -7.53 11.00 -27.62
N THR A 366 -7.80 9.74 -27.91
CA THR A 366 -9.13 9.24 -28.27
C THR A 366 -9.87 8.76 -27.01
N VAL A 367 -10.93 9.46 -26.61
CA VAL A 367 -11.71 9.10 -25.42
C VAL A 367 -12.76 8.04 -25.75
N LEU A 368 -12.77 6.97 -24.98
CA LEU A 368 -13.74 5.87 -25.04
C LEU A 368 -14.58 5.89 -23.76
N HIS A 369 -15.90 5.85 -23.88
CA HIS A 369 -16.82 5.99 -22.75
C HIS A 369 -17.49 4.67 -22.37
N LEU A 370 -17.44 4.33 -21.08
CA LEU A 370 -18.26 3.30 -20.46
C LEU A 370 -19.25 3.99 -19.50
N SER A 371 -20.55 3.86 -19.78
CA SER A 371 -21.62 4.47 -18.99
C SER A 371 -22.52 3.46 -18.29
N THR A 372 -22.54 2.20 -18.74
CA THR A 372 -23.40 1.18 -18.15
C THR A 372 -22.82 0.67 -16.84
N ASN A 373 -23.51 0.92 -15.72
CA ASN A 373 -23.14 0.35 -14.42
C ASN A 373 -23.53 -1.13 -14.36
N MET A 374 -22.53 -2.02 -14.32
CA MET A 374 -22.72 -3.46 -14.24
C MET A 374 -22.82 -3.98 -12.79
N ARG A 375 -22.42 -3.17 -11.79
CA ARG A 375 -22.48 -3.55 -10.36
C ARG A 375 -23.88 -3.37 -9.76
N VAL A 376 -24.62 -2.36 -10.22
CA VAL A 376 -25.97 -2.05 -9.69
C VAL A 376 -27.04 -2.95 -10.32
N THR A 377 -26.77 -3.54 -11.49
CA THR A 377 -27.70 -4.41 -12.21
C THR A 377 -27.64 -5.88 -11.79
N SER A 378 -26.60 -6.31 -11.08
CA SER A 378 -26.34 -7.72 -10.76
C SER A 378 -26.79 -8.15 -9.36
N ASP A 379 -26.87 -7.25 -8.38
CA ASP A 379 -27.29 -7.57 -7.01
C ASP A 379 -28.41 -6.65 -6.50
N LEU A 380 -29.61 -7.24 -6.35
CA LEU A 380 -30.79 -6.86 -5.54
C LEU A 380 -32.06 -6.36 -6.27
N PRO A 381 -33.15 -7.15 -6.23
CA PRO A 381 -34.54 -6.70 -6.39
C PRO A 381 -35.12 -5.93 -5.19
N ASN A 382 -34.36 -5.55 -4.16
CA ASN A 382 -34.91 -4.98 -2.92
C ASN A 382 -34.23 -3.66 -2.50
N GLN A 383 -35.03 -2.59 -2.52
CA GLN A 383 -34.84 -1.29 -1.85
C GLN A 383 -33.67 -0.41 -2.33
N GLN A 384 -33.82 0.21 -3.49
CA GLN A 384 -33.13 1.48 -3.75
C GLN A 384 -33.65 2.52 -2.75
N LEU A 385 -32.76 3.08 -1.92
CA LEU A 385 -33.05 4.31 -1.19
C LEU A 385 -33.48 5.37 -2.21
N THR A 386 -34.76 5.75 -2.16
CA THR A 386 -35.34 6.80 -2.99
C THR A 386 -35.73 7.97 -2.10
N PHE A 387 -35.41 9.17 -2.55
CA PHE A 387 -35.77 10.42 -1.89
C PHE A 387 -35.98 11.48 -2.98
N ASP A 388 -36.99 12.32 -2.81
CA ASP A 388 -37.35 13.36 -3.78
C ASP A 388 -37.55 12.86 -5.23
N GLY A 389 -38.05 11.64 -5.39
CA GLY A 389 -38.27 11.01 -6.70
C GLY A 389 -37.00 10.52 -7.43
N MET A 390 -35.85 10.53 -6.75
CA MET A 390 -34.55 10.13 -7.29
C MET A 390 -33.96 8.97 -6.49
N SER A 391 -33.31 8.01 -7.17
CA SER A 391 -32.55 6.97 -6.47
C SER A 391 -31.24 7.55 -5.92
N PHE A 392 -30.68 6.93 -4.88
CA PHE A 392 -29.36 7.29 -4.36
C PHE A 392 -28.26 7.32 -5.45
N ALA A 393 -28.32 6.37 -6.40
CA ALA A 393 -27.38 6.29 -7.51
C ALA A 393 -27.51 7.48 -8.46
N ASP A 394 -28.75 7.84 -8.83
CA ASP A 394 -29.03 8.99 -9.71
C ASP A 394 -28.65 10.31 -9.04
N TRP A 395 -28.87 10.43 -7.72
CA TRP A 395 -28.49 11.60 -6.95
C TRP A 395 -26.97 11.79 -6.92
N THR A 396 -26.22 10.71 -6.66
CA THR A 396 -24.75 10.74 -6.66
C THR A 396 -24.20 11.12 -8.04
N LEU A 397 -24.78 10.58 -9.12
CA LEU A 397 -24.42 10.95 -10.48
C LEU A 397 -24.73 12.43 -10.78
N SER A 398 -25.88 12.92 -10.31
CA SER A 398 -26.31 14.31 -10.47
C SER A 398 -25.38 15.30 -9.76
N ILE A 399 -24.87 14.96 -8.57
CA ILE A 399 -23.83 15.75 -7.87
C ILE A 399 -22.58 15.83 -8.74
N GLY A 400 -22.07 14.69 -9.22
CA GLY A 400 -20.88 14.66 -10.06
C GLY A 400 -21.08 15.41 -11.39
N ASN A 401 -22.31 15.45 -11.92
CA ASN A 401 -22.66 16.21 -13.12
C ASN A 401 -22.79 17.73 -12.87
N GLY A 402 -22.76 18.19 -11.62
CA GLY A 402 -23.09 19.58 -11.28
C GLY A 402 -24.55 19.95 -11.57
N GLN A 403 -25.46 18.97 -11.55
CA GLN A 403 -26.88 19.15 -11.85
C GLN A 403 -27.72 19.47 -10.60
N ILE A 404 -27.17 19.22 -9.41
CA ILE A 404 -27.85 19.55 -8.15
C ILE A 404 -27.83 21.07 -7.96
N PRO A 405 -28.99 21.70 -7.67
CA PRO A 405 -29.05 23.13 -7.40
C PRO A 405 -28.16 23.53 -6.23
N THR A 406 -27.24 24.46 -6.50
CA THR A 406 -26.39 25.05 -5.46
C THR A 406 -27.13 26.17 -4.73
N LYS A 407 -26.79 26.37 -3.47
CA LYS A 407 -27.26 27.47 -2.62
C LYS A 407 -26.05 28.25 -2.12
N SER A 408 -26.26 29.52 -1.81
CA SER A 408 -25.29 30.29 -1.04
C SER A 408 -25.65 30.19 0.45
N PHE A 409 -24.66 29.85 1.29
CA PHE A 409 -24.87 29.76 2.73
C PHE A 409 -25.02 31.15 3.37
N ASN A 410 -24.36 32.17 2.80
CA ASN A 410 -24.41 33.57 3.23
C ASN A 410 -24.36 34.49 2.01
N LYS A 411 -25.11 35.61 2.00
CA LYS A 411 -25.24 36.54 0.86
C LYS A 411 -23.92 37.00 0.20
N ASN A 412 -22.78 36.87 0.88
CA ASN A 412 -21.45 37.29 0.42
C ASN A 412 -20.54 36.12 0.00
N GLN A 413 -21.05 34.88 -0.04
CA GLN A 413 -20.28 33.69 -0.45
C GLN A 413 -20.76 33.14 -1.79
N PRO A 414 -19.87 32.52 -2.58
CA PRO A 414 -20.24 31.84 -3.81
C PRO A 414 -21.34 30.79 -3.54
N SER A 415 -22.17 30.55 -4.55
CA SER A 415 -23.22 29.52 -4.48
C SER A 415 -22.60 28.16 -4.82
N ASP A 416 -22.00 27.52 -3.82
CA ASP A 416 -21.29 26.25 -3.94
C ASP A 416 -21.79 25.16 -2.95
N TRP A 417 -22.82 25.46 -2.16
CA TRP A 417 -23.39 24.49 -1.21
C TRP A 417 -24.52 23.69 -1.83
N ILE A 418 -24.62 22.40 -1.49
CA ILE A 418 -25.77 21.55 -1.84
C ILE A 418 -26.54 21.15 -0.58
N SER A 419 -27.84 20.90 -0.73
CA SER A 419 -28.64 20.30 0.35
C SER A 419 -28.51 18.77 0.28
N ILE A 420 -28.07 18.16 1.37
CA ILE A 420 -28.07 16.70 1.51
C ILE A 420 -29.49 16.26 1.93
N PRO A 421 -30.10 15.26 1.26
CA PRO A 421 -31.40 14.70 1.63
C PRO A 421 -31.47 14.27 3.10
N GLU A 422 -32.59 14.51 3.77
CA GLU A 422 -32.77 14.16 5.19
C GLU A 422 -32.56 12.67 5.52
N PRO A 423 -33.01 11.70 4.69
CA PRO A 423 -32.71 10.29 4.92
C PRO A 423 -31.22 10.00 4.92
N LEU A 424 -30.44 10.88 4.30
CA LEU A 424 -28.99 10.84 4.22
C LEU A 424 -28.28 11.56 5.39
N LEU A 425 -28.99 11.96 6.45
CA LEU A 425 -28.40 12.69 7.57
C LEU A 425 -28.49 11.90 8.87
N LEU A 426 -27.40 11.89 9.62
CA LEU A 426 -27.40 11.49 11.02
C LEU A 426 -27.64 12.72 11.89
N GLN A 427 -28.60 12.63 12.79
CA GLN A 427 -28.86 13.68 13.77
C GLN A 427 -27.72 13.69 14.81
N PRO A 428 -27.04 14.83 15.03
CA PRO A 428 -25.93 14.90 15.96
C PRO A 428 -26.41 14.64 17.40
N GLY A 429 -25.87 13.62 18.04
CA GLY A 429 -26.03 13.40 19.48
C GLY A 429 -25.14 14.34 20.30
N SER A 430 -25.14 14.17 21.63
CA SER A 430 -24.26 14.93 22.54
C SER A 430 -22.76 14.66 22.32
N HIS A 431 -22.42 13.52 21.72
CA HIS A 431 -21.06 13.11 21.39
C HIS A 431 -20.97 12.66 19.93
N PRO A 432 -20.75 13.59 18.97
CA PRO A 432 -20.82 13.30 17.53
C PRO A 432 -19.94 12.12 17.08
N THR A 433 -18.72 12.01 17.63
CA THR A 433 -17.80 10.89 17.36
C THR A 433 -18.34 9.54 17.83
N SER A 434 -18.96 9.48 19.02
CA SER A 434 -19.58 8.23 19.49
C SER A 434 -20.78 7.90 18.62
N THR A 435 -21.65 8.89 18.36
CA THR A 435 -22.87 8.70 17.56
C THR A 435 -22.58 8.09 16.19
N ILE A 436 -21.59 8.61 15.45
CA ILE A 436 -21.22 8.03 14.14
C ILE A 436 -20.60 6.64 14.26
N CYS A 437 -19.80 6.39 15.30
CA CYS A 437 -19.17 5.09 15.52
C CYS A 437 -20.21 4.02 15.88
N ASP A 438 -21.13 4.33 16.79
CA ASP A 438 -22.14 3.40 17.28
C ASP A 438 -23.17 3.04 16.19
N GLU A 439 -23.50 4.00 15.32
CA GLU A 439 -24.38 3.79 14.17
C GLU A 439 -23.74 2.84 13.14
N ILE A 440 -22.46 3.06 12.79
CA ILE A 440 -21.77 2.26 11.76
C ILE A 440 -21.35 0.90 12.32
N TYR A 441 -20.73 0.91 13.49
CA TYR A 441 -20.15 -0.25 14.14
C TYR A 441 -21.04 -0.73 15.30
N THR A 442 -22.26 -1.15 14.97
CA THR A 442 -23.19 -1.76 15.94
C THR A 442 -22.57 -3.01 16.60
N ASP A 443 -22.63 -3.07 17.93
CA ASP A 443 -21.98 -4.08 18.78
C ASP A 443 -20.48 -4.26 18.54
N PHE A 444 -19.74 -3.16 18.30
CA PHE A 444 -18.32 -3.20 17.92
C PHE A 444 -17.47 -4.09 18.83
N GLN A 445 -17.60 -3.98 20.15
CA GLN A 445 -16.80 -4.77 21.09
C GLN A 445 -16.98 -6.29 20.88
N ALA A 446 -18.21 -6.72 20.62
CA ALA A 446 -18.57 -8.13 20.43
C ALA A 446 -18.29 -8.65 19.02
N LYS A 447 -18.04 -7.77 18.04
CA LYS A 447 -17.85 -8.13 16.62
C LYS A 447 -16.49 -7.71 16.05
N SER A 448 -15.68 -6.98 16.79
CA SER A 448 -14.36 -6.44 16.38
C SER A 448 -13.36 -7.51 15.93
N TYR A 449 -13.49 -8.76 16.39
CA TYR A 449 -12.65 -9.88 15.95
C TYR A 449 -13.08 -10.50 14.60
N ARG A 450 -14.19 -10.05 14.00
CA ARG A 450 -14.72 -10.62 12.74
C ARG A 450 -14.29 -9.77 11.55
N ALA A 451 -13.43 -10.32 10.69
CA ALA A 451 -12.94 -9.62 9.51
C ALA A 451 -14.08 -9.16 8.59
N SER A 452 -15.06 -10.03 8.32
CA SER A 452 -16.24 -9.71 7.50
C SER A 452 -17.11 -8.56 8.03
N TYR A 453 -17.13 -8.38 9.36
CA TYR A 453 -17.82 -7.27 10.00
C TYR A 453 -17.08 -5.94 9.77
N LEU A 454 -15.75 -5.96 9.84
CA LEU A 454 -14.91 -4.78 9.64
C LEU A 454 -14.81 -4.38 8.16
N THR A 455 -14.69 -5.33 7.23
CA THR A 455 -14.54 -5.06 5.79
C THR A 455 -15.77 -4.42 5.17
N SER A 456 -16.95 -4.72 5.71
CA SER A 456 -18.22 -4.19 5.23
C SER A 456 -18.55 -2.79 5.75
N ARG A 457 -17.63 -2.11 6.45
CA ARG A 457 -17.89 -0.82 7.12
C ARG A 457 -16.71 0.14 6.96
N ALA A 458 -16.98 1.43 6.85
CA ALA A 458 -15.99 2.48 7.04
C ALA A 458 -16.61 3.82 7.38
N ILE A 459 -15.79 4.65 8.02
CA ILE A 459 -16.07 6.05 8.28
C ILE A 459 -15.05 6.89 7.50
N VAL A 460 -15.51 7.63 6.50
CA VAL A 460 -14.64 8.53 5.73
C VAL A 460 -14.83 9.95 6.24
N THR A 461 -13.74 10.68 6.45
CA THR A 461 -13.81 12.08 6.90
C THR A 461 -12.91 12.98 6.04
N PRO A 462 -13.23 14.29 5.93
CA PRO A 462 -12.48 15.20 5.05
C PRO A 462 -11.04 15.48 5.50
N THR A 463 -10.70 15.22 6.76
CA THR A 463 -9.39 15.58 7.32
C THR A 463 -8.75 14.42 8.08
N ASN A 464 -7.42 14.31 7.98
CA ASN A 464 -6.64 13.33 8.74
C ASN A 464 -6.74 13.52 10.27
N LYS A 465 -7.08 14.73 10.73
CA LYS A 465 -7.32 15.01 12.15
C LYS A 465 -8.56 14.25 12.65
N ASN A 466 -9.70 14.41 11.96
CA ASN A 466 -10.95 13.73 12.34
C ASN A 466 -10.78 12.21 12.26
N VAL A 467 -10.11 11.72 11.22
CA VAL A 467 -9.66 10.33 11.09
C VAL A 467 -8.93 9.86 12.35
N THR A 468 -7.95 10.64 12.83
CA THR A 468 -7.12 10.28 13.99
C THR A 468 -7.96 10.20 15.26
N ASP A 469 -8.88 11.15 15.46
CA ASP A 469 -9.75 11.19 16.63
C ASP A 469 -10.73 10.01 16.66
N ILE A 470 -11.33 9.66 15.52
CA ILE A 470 -12.20 8.49 15.38
C ILE A 470 -11.40 7.19 15.59
N ASN A 471 -10.22 7.06 14.99
CA ASN A 471 -9.35 5.90 15.16
C ASN A 471 -8.97 5.69 16.64
N LYS A 472 -8.63 6.77 17.35
CA LYS A 472 -8.33 6.73 18.79
C LYS A 472 -9.54 6.28 19.60
N HIS A 473 -10.73 6.81 19.30
CA HIS A 473 -11.97 6.40 19.96
C HIS A 473 -12.27 4.91 19.73
N MET A 474 -12.20 4.44 18.48
CA MET A 474 -12.48 3.04 18.13
C MET A 474 -11.45 2.08 18.74
N LEU A 475 -10.16 2.43 18.76
CA LEU A 475 -9.12 1.59 19.36
C LEU A 475 -9.33 1.40 20.87
N GLN A 476 -9.88 2.40 21.58
CA GLN A 476 -10.21 2.26 22.99
C GLN A 476 -11.26 1.16 23.22
N GLN A 477 -12.21 1.02 22.29
CA GLN A 477 -13.28 0.01 22.36
C GLN A 477 -12.82 -1.40 21.96
N VAL A 478 -11.73 -1.55 21.20
CA VAL A 478 -11.20 -2.89 20.86
C VAL A 478 -10.77 -3.61 22.15
N PRO A 479 -11.22 -4.85 22.41
CA PRO A 479 -10.79 -5.60 23.58
C PRO A 479 -9.28 -5.87 23.62
N GLY A 480 -8.72 -6.05 24.81
CA GLY A 480 -7.33 -6.46 24.99
C GLY A 480 -6.35 -5.33 25.32
N LYS A 481 -5.09 -5.72 25.53
CA LYS A 481 -4.02 -4.83 26.00
C LYS A 481 -3.46 -4.02 24.82
N VAL A 482 -3.30 -2.71 25.04
CA VAL A 482 -2.58 -1.84 24.10
C VAL A 482 -1.10 -2.22 24.10
N HIS A 483 -0.55 -2.40 22.90
CA HIS A 483 0.88 -2.46 22.64
C HIS A 483 1.29 -1.19 21.89
N THR A 484 2.31 -0.49 22.37
CA THR A 484 2.79 0.75 21.75
C THR A 484 4.20 0.52 21.21
N TYR A 485 4.40 0.83 19.93
CA TYR A 485 5.68 0.81 19.27
C TYR A 485 6.19 2.24 19.07
N PHE A 486 7.48 2.45 19.34
CA PHE A 486 8.14 3.73 19.13
C PHE A 486 9.11 3.62 17.94
N SER A 487 9.17 4.66 17.12
CA SER A 487 10.11 4.72 16.01
C SER A 487 11.53 5.00 16.51
N ALA A 488 12.52 4.66 15.67
CA ALA A 488 13.89 5.14 15.81
C ALA A 488 14.18 6.15 14.71
N ASP A 489 14.34 7.41 15.09
CA ASP A 489 14.45 8.56 14.19
C ASP A 489 15.89 9.09 14.15
N THR A 490 16.41 9.31 12.96
CA THR A 490 17.76 9.83 12.70
C THR A 490 17.75 10.77 11.51
N ILE A 491 18.78 11.61 11.36
CA ILE A 491 18.99 12.44 10.18
C ILE A 491 19.86 11.68 9.17
N HIS A 492 19.50 11.74 7.88
CA HIS A 492 20.29 11.09 6.84
C HIS A 492 21.69 11.73 6.72
N SER A 493 22.73 10.89 6.71
CA SER A 493 24.14 11.30 6.90
C SER A 493 24.85 11.86 5.65
N ASP A 494 24.14 12.04 4.53
CA ASP A 494 24.74 12.55 3.28
C ASP A 494 24.96 14.07 3.28
N SER A 495 24.59 14.75 4.36
CA SER A 495 24.92 16.15 4.55
C SER A 495 26.29 16.28 5.24
N ASN A 496 27.23 17.00 4.62
CA ASN A 496 28.50 17.41 5.27
C ASN A 496 28.29 18.18 6.61
N ASP A 497 27.03 18.51 6.92
CA ASP A 497 26.55 19.21 8.11
C ASP A 497 25.91 18.29 9.17
N CYS A 498 25.96 16.96 9.04
CA CYS A 498 25.24 16.02 9.92
C CYS A 498 25.45 16.31 11.42
N ALA A 499 26.69 16.58 11.84
CA ALA A 499 26.99 16.89 13.25
C ALA A 499 26.37 18.22 13.74
N ARG A 500 26.21 19.21 12.85
CA ARG A 500 25.53 20.47 13.15
C ARG A 500 24.02 20.24 13.24
N LEU A 501 23.46 19.51 12.27
CA LEU A 501 22.03 19.19 12.22
C LEU A 501 21.61 18.33 13.41
N ASP A 502 22.39 17.32 13.81
CA ASP A 502 22.12 16.50 15.00
C ASP A 502 22.14 17.32 16.30
N ALA A 503 22.93 18.40 16.35
CA ALA A 503 22.96 19.31 17.49
C ALA A 503 21.76 20.29 17.50
N GLU A 504 21.33 20.76 16.32
CA GLU A 504 20.20 21.68 16.16
C GLU A 504 18.84 20.97 16.29
N TYR A 505 18.76 19.72 15.83
CA TYR A 505 17.53 18.92 15.75
C TYR A 505 17.68 17.63 16.56
N PRO A 506 17.51 17.70 17.89
CA PRO A 506 17.64 16.52 18.73
C PRO A 506 16.56 15.48 18.43
N THR A 507 16.81 14.19 18.71
CA THR A 507 15.86 13.10 18.46
C THR A 507 14.49 13.34 19.09
N GLU A 508 14.40 13.98 20.26
CA GLU A 508 13.11 14.33 20.88
C GLU A 508 12.27 15.25 19.99
N PHE A 509 12.92 16.18 19.27
CA PHE A 509 12.26 17.02 18.31
C PHE A 509 11.81 16.21 17.09
N LEU A 510 12.68 15.36 16.55
CA LEU A 510 12.35 14.49 15.40
C LEU A 510 11.12 13.61 15.70
N ASN A 511 11.03 13.07 16.90
CA ASN A 511 9.89 12.25 17.35
C ASN A 511 8.57 13.02 17.43
N THR A 512 8.58 14.36 17.48
CA THR A 512 7.35 15.18 17.44
C THR A 512 6.84 15.42 16.02
N LEU A 513 7.64 15.11 14.99
CA LEU A 513 7.29 15.34 13.60
C LEU A 513 6.35 14.25 13.08
N SER A 514 5.24 14.68 12.46
CA SER A 514 4.28 13.82 11.76
C SER A 514 4.15 14.27 10.32
N PHE A 515 4.11 13.30 9.40
CA PHE A 515 4.10 13.52 7.96
C PHE A 515 2.98 12.71 7.32
N SER A 516 2.21 13.36 6.44
CA SER A 516 1.14 12.70 5.70
C SER A 516 1.70 11.56 4.85
N GLY A 517 1.05 10.39 4.88
CA GLY A 517 1.52 9.22 4.12
C GLY A 517 2.68 8.44 4.78
N PHE A 518 3.13 8.84 5.97
CA PHE A 518 4.16 8.14 6.74
C PHE A 518 3.62 7.68 8.11
N PRO A 519 4.27 6.68 8.74
CA PRO A 519 3.94 6.27 10.10
C PRO A 519 4.37 7.32 11.13
N ASP A 520 3.56 7.47 12.18
CA ASP A 520 3.86 8.33 13.32
C ASP A 520 4.97 7.73 14.21
N HIS A 521 5.55 8.56 15.07
CA HIS A 521 6.57 8.12 16.01
C HIS A 521 6.04 7.03 16.94
N ASP A 522 4.86 7.22 17.54
CA ASP A 522 4.22 6.23 18.39
C ASP A 522 3.00 5.60 17.70
N ILE A 523 2.97 4.27 17.65
CA ILE A 523 1.87 3.50 17.09
C ILE A 523 1.31 2.61 18.19
N SER A 524 0.07 2.87 18.60
CA SER A 524 -0.65 2.05 19.57
C SER A 524 -1.60 1.09 18.87
N LEU A 525 -1.44 -0.21 19.12
CA LEU A 525 -2.23 -1.29 18.51
C LEU A 525 -2.80 -2.22 19.58
N LYS A 526 -3.84 -2.97 19.20
CA LYS A 526 -4.40 -4.09 19.96
C LYS A 526 -4.57 -5.29 19.03
N ILE A 527 -4.60 -6.50 19.59
CA ILE A 527 -5.01 -7.68 18.82
C ILE A 527 -6.46 -7.47 18.37
N PHE A 528 -6.78 -7.88 17.14
CA PHE A 528 -8.01 -7.61 16.38
C PHE A 528 -8.21 -6.17 15.93
N ALA A 529 -7.29 -5.25 16.25
CA ALA A 529 -7.34 -3.91 15.67
C ALA A 529 -7.05 -4.01 14.16
N PRO A 530 -7.88 -3.39 13.33
CA PRO A 530 -7.60 -3.28 11.91
C PRO A 530 -6.57 -2.17 11.66
N ILE A 531 -5.61 -2.46 10.79
CA ILE A 531 -4.55 -1.53 10.35
C ILE A 531 -4.53 -1.46 8.82
N MET A 532 -3.95 -0.38 8.29
CA MET A 532 -3.73 -0.22 6.86
C MET A 532 -2.24 -0.08 6.59
N LEU A 533 -1.72 -0.82 5.62
CA LEU A 533 -0.33 -0.73 5.19
C LEU A 533 -0.10 0.58 4.42
N LEU A 534 1.02 1.27 4.65
CA LEU A 534 1.34 2.58 4.05
C LEU A 534 2.34 2.50 2.89
N ARG A 535 2.86 1.32 2.61
CA ARG A 535 3.93 1.08 1.63
C ARG A 535 3.72 -0.22 0.90
N ASN A 536 4.21 -0.26 -0.34
CA ASN A 536 4.31 -1.51 -1.07
C ASN A 536 5.48 -2.30 -0.50
N LEU A 537 5.17 -3.33 0.29
CA LEU A 537 6.18 -4.22 0.84
C LEU A 537 6.37 -5.45 -0.03
N ASN A 538 5.27 -6.05 -0.49
CA ASN A 538 5.30 -7.21 -1.37
C ASN A 538 3.96 -7.41 -2.10
N PRO A 539 3.80 -6.85 -3.30
CA PRO A 539 2.57 -6.95 -4.08
C PRO A 539 2.16 -8.39 -4.41
N ASP A 540 3.12 -9.31 -4.61
CA ASP A 540 2.84 -10.69 -5.00
C ASP A 540 2.02 -11.46 -3.97
N ILE A 541 2.07 -11.02 -2.71
CA ILE A 541 1.30 -11.59 -1.59
C ILE A 541 0.27 -10.62 -1.01
N GLY A 542 -0.05 -9.56 -1.76
CA GLY A 542 -1.07 -8.58 -1.39
C GLY A 542 -0.63 -7.55 -0.34
N LEU A 543 0.66 -7.41 -0.03
CA LEU A 543 1.18 -6.38 0.87
C LEU A 543 1.52 -5.09 0.10
N CYS A 544 0.48 -4.33 -0.25
CA CYS A 544 0.57 -3.05 -0.94
C CYS A 544 0.15 -1.88 -0.04
N ASN A 545 0.55 -0.66 -0.41
CA ASN A 545 0.00 0.55 0.22
C ASN A 545 -1.53 0.53 0.09
N GLY A 546 -2.23 0.61 1.21
CA GLY A 546 -3.68 0.55 1.35
C GLY A 546 -4.24 -0.82 1.73
N THR A 547 -3.44 -1.90 1.73
CA THR A 547 -3.90 -3.23 2.18
C THR A 547 -4.37 -3.17 3.63
N ARG A 548 -5.62 -3.58 3.88
CA ARG A 548 -6.17 -3.67 5.24
C ARG A 548 -5.83 -5.01 5.87
N ILE A 549 -5.37 -4.96 7.11
CA ILE A 549 -4.88 -6.13 7.84
C ILE A 549 -5.51 -6.14 9.23
N MET A 550 -6.12 -7.27 9.60
CA MET A 550 -6.51 -7.51 10.98
C MET A 550 -5.31 -8.03 11.76
N VAL A 551 -4.91 -7.31 12.81
CA VAL A 551 -3.83 -7.75 13.69
C VAL A 551 -4.25 -9.02 14.43
N THR A 552 -3.47 -10.10 14.30
CA THR A 552 -3.70 -11.36 15.05
C THR A 552 -2.65 -11.63 16.10
N TYR A 553 -1.44 -11.06 15.95
CA TYR A 553 -0.38 -11.18 16.94
C TYR A 553 0.57 -9.98 16.87
N LEU A 554 1.00 -9.52 18.05
CA LEU A 554 1.85 -8.35 18.27
C LEU A 554 3.11 -8.79 19.04
N SER A 555 4.26 -8.68 18.39
CA SER A 555 5.57 -8.90 19.00
C SER A 555 6.43 -7.65 18.87
N THR A 556 7.56 -7.61 19.59
CA THR A 556 8.49 -6.49 19.63
C THR A 556 8.93 -6.02 18.23
N TYR A 557 9.16 -6.95 17.31
CA TYR A 557 9.79 -6.67 16.01
C TYR A 557 8.93 -7.01 14.78
N VAL A 558 7.82 -7.74 14.97
CA VAL A 558 6.94 -8.13 13.88
C VAL A 558 5.48 -8.02 14.28
N ILE A 559 4.66 -7.56 13.34
CA ILE A 559 3.20 -7.63 13.42
C ILE A 559 2.75 -8.77 12.52
N LYS A 560 1.95 -9.69 13.06
CA LYS A 560 1.26 -10.73 12.27
C LYS A 560 -0.20 -10.33 12.11
N GLY A 561 -0.73 -10.52 10.91
CA GLY A 561 -2.13 -10.26 10.64
C GLY A 561 -2.71 -11.08 9.51
N LEU A 562 -4.00 -10.86 9.28
CA LEU A 562 -4.76 -11.44 8.17
C LEU A 562 -5.15 -10.30 7.22
N ILE A 563 -4.87 -10.46 5.94
CA ILE A 563 -5.40 -9.53 4.92
C ILE A 563 -6.93 -9.59 4.94
N MET A 564 -7.56 -8.43 4.81
CA MET A 564 -9.00 -8.26 4.83
C MET A 564 -9.49 -7.75 3.48
N GLY A 565 -10.29 -8.55 2.78
CA GLY A 565 -10.88 -8.24 1.47
C GLY A 565 -9.94 -8.46 0.28
N GLY A 566 -10.51 -8.35 -0.92
CA GLY A 566 -9.79 -8.51 -2.19
C GLY A 566 -9.30 -9.93 -2.47
N THR A 567 -8.41 -10.05 -3.46
CA THR A 567 -7.87 -11.34 -3.95
C THR A 567 -7.10 -12.13 -2.90
N TYR A 568 -6.58 -11.45 -1.87
CA TYR A 568 -5.74 -12.03 -0.84
C TYR A 568 -6.46 -12.17 0.52
N ASP A 569 -7.80 -12.04 0.56
CA ASP A 569 -8.58 -12.13 1.80
C ASP A 569 -8.25 -13.40 2.61
N GLY A 570 -8.05 -13.22 3.92
CA GLY A 570 -7.67 -14.30 4.84
C GLY A 570 -6.21 -14.74 4.79
N SER A 571 -5.38 -14.18 3.89
CA SER A 571 -3.95 -14.54 3.81
C SER A 571 -3.20 -14.07 5.06
N VAL A 572 -2.40 -14.97 5.64
CA VAL A 572 -1.51 -14.65 6.77
C VAL A 572 -0.30 -13.88 6.28
N VAL A 573 -0.04 -12.74 6.90
CA VAL A 573 1.09 -11.87 6.56
C VAL A 573 1.86 -11.43 7.81
N VAL A 574 3.13 -11.08 7.59
CA VAL A 574 4.01 -10.49 8.59
C VAL A 574 4.53 -9.15 8.11
N ILE A 575 4.56 -8.17 9.01
CA ILE A 575 5.00 -6.82 8.74
C ILE A 575 6.19 -6.55 9.67
N PRO A 576 7.43 -6.41 9.16
CA PRO A 576 8.56 -5.95 9.94
C PRO A 576 8.56 -4.41 10.06
N ARG A 577 9.39 -3.88 10.96
CA ARG A 577 9.76 -2.46 10.92
C ARG A 577 10.63 -2.22 9.69
N ILE A 578 10.34 -1.16 8.96
CA ILE A 578 11.15 -0.73 7.82
C ILE A 578 11.74 0.65 8.09
N ILE A 579 12.74 1.02 7.30
CA ILE A 579 13.28 2.36 7.28
C ILE A 579 12.58 3.15 6.19
N VAL A 580 12.15 4.36 6.54
CA VAL A 580 11.53 5.29 5.60
C VAL A 580 12.26 6.63 5.66
N ASN A 581 12.71 7.09 4.50
CA ASN A 581 13.30 8.40 4.30
C ASN A 581 12.19 9.40 3.94
N ILE A 582 12.09 10.47 4.72
CA ILE A 582 11.11 11.55 4.59
C ILE A 582 11.88 12.80 4.19
N ASN A 583 11.68 13.22 2.94
CA ASN A 583 12.20 14.48 2.44
C ASN A 583 11.04 15.46 2.32
N ASP A 584 10.97 16.43 3.24
CA ASP A 584 9.93 17.44 3.28
C ASP A 584 10.59 18.81 3.18
N HIS A 585 10.19 19.60 2.18
CA HIS A 585 10.80 20.89 1.86
C HIS A 585 10.75 21.92 3.00
N ASN A 586 9.92 21.70 4.02
CA ASN A 586 9.89 22.55 5.20
C ASN A 586 11.08 22.33 6.14
N TRP A 587 11.87 21.27 5.93
CA TRP A 587 13.00 20.90 6.79
C TRP A 587 14.31 20.86 6.02
N PRO A 588 15.42 21.32 6.61
CA PRO A 588 16.74 21.32 5.96
C PRO A 588 17.44 19.94 6.01
N PHE A 589 16.71 18.88 6.31
CA PHE A 589 17.24 17.52 6.48
C PHE A 589 16.25 16.47 5.96
N VAL A 590 16.78 15.31 5.62
CA VAL A 590 15.97 14.11 5.34
C VAL A 590 15.86 13.31 6.64
N LEU A 591 14.63 13.14 7.12
CA LEU A 591 14.36 12.33 8.30
C LEU A 591 14.35 10.85 7.90
N LYS A 592 15.14 10.05 8.60
CA LYS A 592 15.16 8.59 8.50
C LYS A 592 14.45 7.99 9.70
N ARG A 593 13.25 7.46 9.48
CA ARG A 593 12.38 6.89 10.51
C ARG A 593 12.29 5.37 10.33
N ARG A 594 12.70 4.62 11.36
CA ARG A 594 12.50 3.16 11.43
C ARG A 594 11.25 2.83 12.23
N GLN A 595 10.21 2.31 11.58
CA GLN A 595 8.90 2.04 12.19
C GLN A 595 8.12 1.00 11.37
N PHE A 596 7.09 0.39 11.96
CA PHE A 596 6.13 -0.39 11.17
C PHE A 596 5.41 0.51 10.15
N PRO A 597 5.34 0.11 8.86
CA PRO A 597 4.77 0.92 7.81
C PRO A 597 3.24 0.82 7.77
N ASN A 598 2.58 1.04 8.90
CA ASN A 598 1.12 0.96 9.01
C ASN A 598 0.53 2.22 9.65
N SER A 599 -0.72 2.51 9.31
CA SER A 599 -1.57 3.43 10.07
C SER A 599 -2.70 2.68 10.77
N SER A 600 -3.34 3.36 11.70
CA SER A 600 -4.69 3.00 12.14
C SER A 600 -5.68 3.12 10.96
N LEU A 601 -6.76 2.33 11.01
CA LEU A 601 -7.60 1.94 9.86
C LEU A 601 -8.11 3.09 9.00
N LEU A 602 -8.64 4.15 9.60
CA LEU A 602 -9.27 5.21 8.82
C LEU A 602 -8.15 6.08 8.22
N ARG A 603 -8.11 6.25 6.90
CA ARG A 603 -7.37 7.30 6.18
C ARG A 603 -8.13 7.66 4.92
N HIS A 604 -7.87 8.85 4.40
CA HIS A 604 -8.56 9.43 3.24
C HIS A 604 -8.39 8.60 1.94
N ASP A 605 -7.41 7.69 1.90
CA ASP A 605 -7.09 6.81 0.76
C ASP A 605 -8.06 5.62 0.57
N ASP A 606 -9.09 5.50 1.41
CA ASP A 606 -10.14 4.47 1.32
C ASP A 606 -11.02 4.54 0.04
N GLN A 607 -10.74 5.46 -0.89
CA GLN A 607 -11.48 5.65 -2.14
C GLN A 607 -11.28 4.52 -3.18
N GLN A 608 -10.27 3.67 -3.01
CA GLN A 608 -9.76 2.81 -4.09
C GLN A 608 -10.21 1.35 -4.06
N GLU A 609 -10.92 0.89 -3.03
CA GLU A 609 -11.49 -0.45 -3.06
C GLU A 609 -12.89 -0.43 -3.67
N SER A 610 -13.16 -1.40 -4.55
CA SER A 610 -14.51 -1.81 -4.91
C SER A 610 -15.21 -2.39 -3.68
N ARG A 611 -15.65 -1.53 -2.77
CA ARG A 611 -16.68 -1.93 -1.81
C ARG A 611 -17.99 -1.92 -2.59
N THR A 612 -18.77 -2.97 -2.39
CA THR A 612 -20.09 -3.13 -3.00
C THR A 612 -21.04 -1.98 -2.66
N ASN A 613 -20.77 -1.17 -1.63
CA ASN A 613 -21.55 0.01 -1.28
C ASN A 613 -20.68 1.09 -0.61
N ILE A 614 -20.24 2.10 -1.39
CA ILE A 614 -19.70 3.36 -0.85
C ILE A 614 -20.72 4.44 -1.20
N GLY A 615 -21.46 4.91 -0.20
CA GLY A 615 -22.50 5.91 -0.36
C GLY A 615 -22.65 6.71 0.92
N SER A 616 -22.76 8.03 0.78
CA SER A 616 -22.81 9.02 1.86
C SER A 616 -23.88 8.72 2.90
N CYS A 617 -23.67 9.34 4.08
CA CYS A 617 -24.48 9.37 5.30
C CYS A 617 -25.97 9.04 5.10
N GLY A 618 -26.61 8.29 6.00
CA GLY A 618 -28.06 8.05 5.98
C GLY A 618 -28.59 6.85 6.75
N ARG A 619 -29.77 7.00 7.36
CA ARG A 619 -30.50 6.00 8.16
C ARG A 619 -31.33 5.07 7.29
N LEU A 620 -31.37 3.78 7.64
CA LEU A 620 -32.47 2.87 7.30
C LEU A 620 -32.92 2.07 8.54
N PRO A 621 -34.19 1.63 8.61
CA PRO A 621 -34.76 0.99 9.79
C PRO A 621 -34.13 -0.37 10.06
N SER A 622 -33.76 -0.58 11.33
CA SER A 622 -33.24 -1.81 11.88
C SER A 622 -34.32 -2.88 11.97
N GLU A 623 -34.54 -3.70 10.94
CA GLU A 623 -35.28 -4.98 11.05
C GLU A 623 -35.23 -5.85 9.77
N ALA A 624 -34.06 -6.05 9.16
CA ALA A 624 -33.83 -7.18 8.24
C ALA A 624 -32.32 -7.29 7.98
N GLY A 625 -31.75 -8.49 8.06
CA GLY A 625 -30.31 -8.72 7.93
C GLY A 625 -29.73 -8.38 6.55
N VAL A 626 -29.45 -7.10 6.30
CA VAL A 626 -28.83 -6.57 5.07
C VAL A 626 -27.66 -5.62 5.41
N GLN A 627 -26.65 -5.67 4.52
CA GLN A 627 -25.26 -5.22 4.64
C GLN A 627 -25.05 -3.71 4.87
N PRO A 628 -24.00 -3.27 5.57
CA PRO A 628 -23.78 -1.84 5.86
C PRO A 628 -22.96 -1.11 4.79
N TRP A 629 -23.20 0.21 4.81
CA TRP A 629 -22.80 1.24 3.89
C TRP A 629 -21.67 2.08 4.53
N ALA A 630 -20.82 2.74 3.75
CA ALA A 630 -19.79 3.64 4.28
C ALA A 630 -20.33 5.06 4.52
N ILE A 631 -20.63 5.45 5.78
CA ILE A 631 -21.05 6.82 6.08
C ILE A 631 -19.86 7.78 5.96
N ILE A 632 -20.00 8.78 5.09
CA ILE A 632 -19.14 9.97 5.08
C ILE A 632 -19.55 10.84 6.26
N GLY A 633 -18.69 10.91 7.28
CA GLY A 633 -18.83 11.82 8.40
C GLY A 633 -18.37 13.21 7.99
N CYS A 634 -19.27 14.02 7.43
CA CYS A 634 -19.10 15.46 7.45
C CYS A 634 -19.47 15.95 8.85
N CYS A 635 -18.52 15.96 9.78
CA CYS A 635 -18.62 16.86 10.93
C CYS A 635 -18.53 18.29 10.38
N PHE A 636 -19.68 18.96 10.24
CA PHE A 636 -19.76 20.41 10.15
C PHE A 636 -20.12 20.96 11.53
#